data_AF-A0A9D6SE07-F1
#
_entry.id   AF-A0A9D6SE07-F1
#
_cell.length_a   1.000
_cell.length_b   1.000
_cell.length_c   1.000
_cell.angle_alpha   90.00
_cell.angle_beta   90.00
_cell.angle_gamma   90.00
#
_symmetry.space_group_name_H-M   'P 1'
#
loop_
_entity.id
_entity.type
_entity.pdbx_description
1 polymer ?
#
loop_
_entity_poly.entity_id
_entity_poly.type
_entity_poly.pdbx_seq_one_letter_code
_entity_poly.pdbx_strand_id
1 'polypeptide(L)'
;MNTAGARNTERLLLAIPVRVLGLRCQKGEFIEDTRTVVVNDRGARIALKQPVFPDDTLRIINLNNYLKSDFRVVAAAGTSDQGIAEWGVQSLDPAENIWDIEFAPPLQGKSGALLQCRECRKEGFTALTEAELETLTRQNSIERSCRRCARPTQWVYSSIHHPSREHEFGTGIASPQRPAPASEPANRRSDDRRGAKHPILVRSSSGEEESSATENTSPGGLAVSLAMDLKVGDTVQVTHTTSAASRKIPRPAAVRRRSSYPLGGRRLYGLHFVG
;
A
#
# COMPACT_ATOMS: atom_id res chain seq x y z
N MET A 1 -4.51 -25.72 -19.15
CA MET A 1 -4.79 -25.89 -17.70
C MET A 1 -4.14 -24.72 -16.98
N ASN A 2 -4.91 -23.70 -16.63
CA ASN A 2 -4.41 -22.48 -15.97
C ASN A 2 -4.13 -22.78 -14.50
N THR A 3 -2.86 -22.92 -14.14
CA THR A 3 -2.42 -22.83 -12.74
C THR A 3 -2.73 -21.42 -12.24
N ALA A 4 -3.71 -21.30 -11.35
CA ALA A 4 -3.98 -20.07 -10.60
C ALA A 4 -2.67 -19.57 -9.99
N GLY A 5 -2.23 -18.39 -10.45
CA GLY A 5 -0.87 -17.91 -10.26
C GLY A 5 -0.41 -17.90 -8.82
N ALA A 6 0.64 -18.68 -8.55
CA ALA A 6 1.38 -18.61 -7.29
C ALA A 6 1.86 -17.16 -7.08
N ARG A 7 1.52 -16.59 -5.92
CA ARG A 7 1.82 -15.20 -5.57
C ARG A 7 3.29 -15.12 -5.15
N ASN A 8 4.12 -14.50 -5.98
CA ASN A 8 5.56 -14.47 -5.77
C ASN A 8 6.06 -13.34 -4.86
N THR A 9 5.23 -12.33 -4.56
CA THR A 9 5.60 -11.18 -3.72
C THR A 9 4.43 -10.57 -2.96
N GLU A 10 4.76 -9.90 -1.85
CA GLU A 10 3.81 -9.17 -1.03
C GLU A 10 3.34 -7.88 -1.70
N ARG A 11 2.07 -7.56 -1.49
CA ARG A 11 1.43 -6.32 -1.94
C ARG A 11 1.35 -5.34 -0.80
N LEU A 12 1.77 -4.11 -1.02
CA LEU A 12 1.73 -3.05 -0.02
C LEU A 12 0.75 -1.98 -0.42
N LEU A 13 -0.15 -1.60 0.49
CA LEU A 13 -1.01 -0.43 0.33
C LEU A 13 -0.17 0.83 0.51
N LEU A 14 0.44 1.31 -0.58
CA LEU A 14 1.28 2.50 -0.59
C LEU A 14 0.77 3.50 -1.60
N ALA A 15 0.67 4.75 -1.15
CA ALA A 15 0.30 5.90 -1.97
C ALA A 15 1.56 6.64 -2.40
N ILE A 16 2.15 6.19 -3.49
CA ILE A 16 3.31 6.81 -4.14
C ILE A 16 2.79 7.71 -5.27
N PRO A 17 3.11 9.02 -5.27
CA PRO A 17 2.78 9.92 -6.36
C PRO A 17 3.49 9.51 -7.65
N VAL A 18 2.72 9.41 -8.73
CA VAL A 18 3.22 8.98 -10.04
C VAL A 18 2.66 9.86 -11.14
N ARG A 19 3.47 10.06 -12.19
CA ARG A 19 3.02 10.57 -13.48
C ARG A 19 2.89 9.42 -14.46
N VAL A 20 1.73 9.31 -15.09
CA VAL A 20 1.40 8.25 -16.04
C VAL A 20 1.30 8.87 -17.43
N LEU A 21 2.04 8.31 -18.38
CA LEU A 21 1.96 8.67 -19.80
C LEU A 21 1.37 7.50 -20.56
N GLY A 22 0.25 7.72 -21.24
CA GLY A 22 -0.28 6.77 -22.22
C GLY A 22 0.52 6.89 -23.52
N LEU A 23 1.42 5.94 -23.80
CA LEU A 23 2.27 5.98 -24.99
C LEU A 23 1.66 5.19 -26.16
N ARG A 24 1.00 4.07 -25.86
CA ARG A 24 0.35 3.20 -26.84
C ARG A 24 -1.00 2.79 -26.28
N CYS A 25 -1.90 3.78 -26.20
CA CYS A 25 -3.25 3.57 -25.72
C CYS A 25 -4.23 3.66 -26.89
N GLN A 26 -5.25 2.82 -26.89
CA GLN A 26 -6.26 2.80 -27.97
C GLN A 26 -6.98 4.14 -28.15
N LYS A 27 -7.08 4.95 -27.09
CA LYS A 27 -7.73 6.28 -27.10
C LYS A 27 -6.78 7.47 -27.29
N GLY A 28 -5.54 7.19 -27.69
CA GLY A 28 -4.52 8.22 -27.92
C GLY A 28 -3.66 8.50 -26.69
N GLU A 29 -2.70 9.40 -26.87
CA GLU A 29 -1.73 9.73 -25.83
C GLU A 29 -2.31 10.65 -24.75
N PHE A 30 -1.88 10.45 -23.51
CA PHE A 30 -2.28 11.31 -22.39
C PHE A 30 -1.17 11.40 -21.36
N ILE A 31 -1.28 12.41 -20.50
CA ILE A 31 -0.44 12.57 -19.30
C ILE A 31 -1.38 12.83 -18.12
N GLU A 32 -1.24 12.03 -17.05
CA GLU A 32 -2.05 12.16 -15.84
C GLU A 32 -1.17 11.97 -14.60
N ASP A 33 -1.27 12.90 -13.65
CA ASP A 33 -0.69 12.76 -12.32
C ASP A 33 -1.71 12.08 -11.40
N THR A 34 -1.26 11.04 -10.71
CA THR A 34 -2.08 10.22 -9.82
C THR A 34 -1.24 9.61 -8.70
N ARG A 35 -1.78 8.63 -7.97
CA ARG A 35 -1.09 7.86 -6.94
C ARG A 35 -1.29 6.36 -7.13
N THR A 36 -0.31 5.59 -6.69
CA THR A 36 -0.51 4.15 -6.50
C THR A 36 -1.52 3.91 -5.37
N VAL A 37 -2.25 2.80 -5.45
CA VAL A 37 -3.12 2.27 -4.40
C VAL A 37 -2.43 1.07 -3.75
N VAL A 38 -1.81 0.25 -4.58
CA VAL A 38 -1.06 -0.94 -4.19
C VAL A 38 0.20 -1.02 -5.03
N VAL A 39 1.31 -1.43 -4.44
CA VAL A 39 2.54 -1.75 -5.17
C VAL A 39 3.05 -3.12 -4.77
N ASN A 40 3.74 -3.78 -5.69
CA ASN A 40 4.62 -4.92 -5.43
C ASN A 40 5.86 -4.80 -6.32
N ASP A 41 6.75 -5.79 -6.25
CA ASP A 41 8.00 -5.82 -7.03
C ASP A 41 7.80 -5.75 -8.56
N ARG A 42 6.65 -6.22 -9.07
CA ARG A 42 6.39 -6.41 -10.52
C ARG A 42 5.25 -5.58 -11.08
N GLY A 43 4.65 -4.71 -10.28
CA GLY A 43 3.39 -4.11 -10.67
C GLY A 43 2.85 -3.13 -9.65
N ALA A 44 1.73 -2.53 -10.05
CA ALA A 44 0.99 -1.63 -9.20
C ALA A 44 -0.49 -1.70 -9.51
N ARG A 45 -1.27 -1.10 -8.62
CA ARG A 45 -2.65 -0.71 -8.86
C ARG A 45 -2.69 0.81 -8.80
N ILE A 46 -3.20 1.45 -9.85
CA ILE A 46 -3.26 2.91 -9.99
C ILE A 46 -4.69 3.36 -10.29
N ALA A 47 -5.05 4.56 -9.89
CA ALA A 47 -6.32 5.19 -10.27
C ALA A 47 -6.09 6.10 -11.48
N LEU A 48 -6.90 5.97 -12.52
CA LEU A 48 -6.82 6.80 -13.74
C LEU A 48 -8.20 7.36 -14.09
N LYS A 49 -8.25 8.66 -14.35
CA LYS A 49 -9.41 9.35 -14.92
C LYS A 49 -9.50 9.10 -16.42
N GLN A 50 -8.35 9.02 -17.08
CA GLN A 50 -8.30 8.66 -18.49
C GLN A 50 -8.66 7.18 -18.71
N PRO A 51 -9.51 6.88 -19.72
CA PRO A 51 -9.83 5.50 -20.05
C PRO A 51 -8.62 4.79 -20.66
N VAL A 52 -8.27 3.64 -20.09
CA VAL A 52 -7.27 2.72 -20.63
C VAL A 52 -7.90 1.34 -20.81
N PHE A 53 -7.26 0.49 -21.61
CA PHE A 53 -7.73 -0.86 -21.90
C PHE A 53 -6.64 -1.89 -21.57
N PRO A 54 -7.02 -3.16 -21.32
CA PRO A 54 -6.05 -4.24 -21.26
C PRO A 54 -5.08 -4.21 -22.44
N ASP A 55 -3.83 -4.54 -22.16
CA ASP A 55 -2.67 -4.51 -23.07
C ASP A 55 -2.17 -3.12 -23.51
N ASP A 56 -2.84 -2.02 -23.13
CA ASP A 56 -2.28 -0.67 -23.31
C ASP A 56 -0.93 -0.55 -22.59
N THR A 57 0.02 0.16 -23.21
CA THR A 57 1.34 0.44 -22.62
C THR A 57 1.40 1.85 -22.04
N LEU A 58 1.69 1.91 -20.75
CA LEU A 58 1.82 3.13 -19.96
C LEU A 58 3.28 3.30 -19.52
N ARG A 59 3.81 4.52 -19.59
CA ARG A 59 5.03 4.86 -18.88
C ARG A 59 4.69 5.47 -17.54
N ILE A 60 5.21 4.88 -16.46
CA ILE A 60 4.97 5.36 -15.10
C ILE A 60 6.27 5.94 -14.56
N ILE A 61 6.20 7.17 -14.08
CA ILE A 61 7.31 7.90 -13.44
C ILE A 61 6.96 8.07 -11.97
N ASN A 62 7.83 7.59 -11.07
CA ASN A 62 7.71 7.85 -9.65
C ASN A 62 8.18 9.26 -9.34
N LEU A 63 7.29 10.12 -8.83
CA LEU A 63 7.58 11.55 -8.63
C LEU A 63 8.47 11.83 -7.40
N ASN A 64 8.80 10.81 -6.61
CA ASN A 64 9.68 10.96 -5.44
C ASN A 64 11.17 10.75 -5.78
N ASN A 65 11.46 9.91 -6.77
CA ASN A 65 12.83 9.54 -7.16
C ASN A 65 13.10 9.70 -8.65
N TYR A 66 12.08 10.06 -9.45
CA TYR A 66 12.13 10.26 -10.90
C TYR A 66 12.53 9.02 -11.72
N LEU A 67 12.55 7.84 -11.09
CA LEU A 67 12.69 6.57 -11.80
C LEU A 67 11.43 6.30 -12.61
N LYS A 68 11.61 5.65 -13.77
CA LYS A 68 10.54 5.39 -14.72
C LYS A 68 10.68 4.00 -15.33
N SER A 69 9.53 3.38 -15.61
CA SER A 69 9.47 2.11 -16.33
C SER A 69 8.16 2.03 -17.11
N ASP A 70 8.14 1.14 -18.10
CA ASP A 70 6.97 0.90 -18.93
C ASP A 70 6.17 -0.27 -18.34
N PHE A 71 4.86 -0.10 -18.29
CA PHE A 71 3.90 -1.02 -17.70
C PHE A 71 2.82 -1.35 -18.70
N ARG A 72 2.35 -2.59 -18.65
CA ARG A 72 1.17 -3.05 -19.38
C ARG A 72 -0.05 -3.02 -18.48
N VAL A 73 -1.16 -2.50 -18.98
CA VAL A 73 -2.47 -2.61 -18.31
C VAL A 73 -2.93 -4.06 -18.36
N VAL A 74 -3.19 -4.67 -17.21
CA VAL A 74 -3.60 -6.07 -17.10
C VAL A 74 -5.12 -6.18 -17.05
N ALA A 75 -5.74 -5.47 -16.13
CA ALA A 75 -7.19 -5.55 -15.91
C ALA A 75 -7.70 -4.35 -15.12
N ALA A 76 -8.99 -4.06 -15.28
CA ALA A 76 -9.71 -3.22 -14.35
C ALA A 76 -9.70 -3.90 -12.96
N ALA A 77 -9.34 -3.15 -11.94
CA ALA A 77 -9.23 -3.63 -10.56
C ALA A 77 -10.41 -3.16 -9.68
N GLY A 78 -11.17 -2.17 -10.17
CA GLY A 78 -12.36 -1.64 -9.51
C GLY A 78 -12.48 -0.14 -9.73
N THR A 79 -13.16 0.53 -8.81
CA THR A 79 -13.38 1.98 -8.83
C THR A 79 -13.11 2.52 -7.44
N SER A 80 -12.29 3.56 -7.33
CA SER A 80 -12.00 4.21 -6.05
C SER A 80 -13.27 4.75 -5.39
N ASP A 81 -13.19 5.08 -4.10
CA ASP A 81 -14.30 5.70 -3.38
C ASP A 81 -14.73 7.05 -3.99
N GLN A 82 -13.87 7.66 -4.83
CA GLN A 82 -14.16 8.90 -5.57
C GLN A 82 -14.75 8.64 -6.97
N GLY A 83 -15.07 7.39 -7.31
CA GLY A 83 -15.61 7.06 -8.63
C GLY A 83 -14.55 6.95 -9.76
N ILE A 84 -13.26 6.96 -9.42
CA ILE A 84 -12.18 6.90 -10.42
C ILE A 84 -11.84 5.43 -10.72
N ALA A 85 -11.73 5.05 -11.99
CA ALA A 85 -11.38 3.69 -12.38
C ALA A 85 -9.97 3.34 -11.88
N GLU A 86 -9.83 2.16 -11.27
CA GLU A 86 -8.55 1.63 -10.83
C GLU A 86 -8.12 0.47 -11.70
N TRP A 87 -6.84 0.44 -12.05
CA TRP A 87 -6.26 -0.49 -13.01
C TRP A 87 -5.07 -1.21 -12.41
N GLY A 88 -5.02 -2.52 -12.61
CA GLY A 88 -3.84 -3.33 -12.34
C GLY A 88 -2.87 -3.18 -13.51
N VAL A 89 -1.63 -2.82 -13.21
CA VAL A 89 -0.55 -2.65 -14.17
C VAL A 89 0.64 -3.54 -13.80
N GLN A 90 1.29 -4.11 -14.80
CA GLN A 90 2.44 -4.99 -14.64
C GLN A 90 3.66 -4.40 -15.35
N SER A 91 4.81 -4.38 -14.68
CA SER A 91 6.05 -3.89 -15.27
C SER A 91 6.45 -4.75 -16.47
N LEU A 92 6.82 -4.09 -17.57
CA LEU A 92 7.41 -4.73 -18.74
C LEU A 92 8.91 -4.97 -18.55
N ASP A 93 9.55 -4.20 -17.67
CA ASP A 93 10.92 -4.41 -17.23
C ASP A 93 10.95 -4.69 -15.71
N PRO A 94 10.94 -5.97 -15.29
CA PRO A 94 10.94 -6.32 -13.88
C PRO A 94 12.31 -6.13 -13.20
N ALA A 95 13.39 -5.85 -13.94
CA ALA A 95 14.67 -5.49 -13.33
C ALA A 95 14.66 -4.05 -12.79
N GLU A 96 13.84 -3.18 -13.38
CA GLU A 96 13.69 -1.78 -12.99
C GLU A 96 12.72 -1.61 -11.81
N ASN A 97 13.27 -1.55 -10.59
CA ASN A 97 12.51 -1.27 -9.38
C ASN A 97 12.28 0.24 -9.19
N ILE A 98 11.31 0.81 -9.91
CA ILE A 98 10.99 2.24 -9.85
C ILE A 98 10.47 2.70 -8.47
N TRP A 99 10.00 1.76 -7.64
CA TRP A 99 9.52 2.07 -6.29
C TRP A 99 10.67 2.37 -5.32
N ASP A 100 11.90 1.92 -5.63
CA ASP A 100 13.07 1.96 -4.76
C ASP A 100 12.84 1.27 -3.39
N ILE A 101 11.86 0.36 -3.32
CA ILE A 101 11.54 -0.45 -2.13
C ILE A 101 12.03 -1.88 -2.35
N GLU A 102 12.83 -2.40 -1.42
CA GLU A 102 13.19 -3.82 -1.44
C GLU A 102 12.01 -4.67 -0.92
N PHE A 103 11.48 -5.58 -1.75
CA PHE A 103 10.38 -6.47 -1.35
C PHE A 103 10.91 -7.82 -0.89
N ALA A 104 10.55 -8.23 0.32
CA ALA A 104 10.79 -9.60 0.77
C ALA A 104 9.90 -10.62 0.03
N PRO A 105 10.31 -11.90 -0.02
CA PRO A 105 9.45 -13.01 -0.42
C PRO A 105 8.15 -13.05 0.42
N PRO A 106 7.12 -13.80 -0.04
CA PRO A 106 5.86 -13.94 0.68
C PRO A 106 6.07 -14.32 2.15
N LEU A 107 5.33 -13.68 3.06
CA LEU A 107 5.61 -13.80 4.50
C LEU A 107 5.27 -15.19 5.08
N GLN A 108 4.48 -16.00 4.37
CA GLN A 108 4.10 -17.36 4.80
C GLN A 108 3.59 -17.40 6.27
N GLY A 109 2.76 -16.42 6.66
CA GLY A 109 2.20 -16.34 8.01
C GLY A 109 3.10 -15.69 9.06
N LYS A 110 4.28 -15.18 8.69
CA LYS A 110 5.12 -14.34 9.56
C LYS A 110 4.62 -12.90 9.57
N SER A 111 5.04 -12.13 10.58
CA SER A 111 4.89 -10.69 10.54
C SER A 111 5.87 -10.05 9.56
N GLY A 112 5.47 -8.95 8.93
CA GLY A 112 6.36 -8.12 8.13
C GLY A 112 6.02 -6.65 8.24
N ALA A 113 6.99 -5.79 7.94
CA ALA A 113 6.81 -4.34 7.97
C ALA A 113 7.59 -3.65 6.86
N LEU A 114 7.05 -2.53 6.40
CA LEU A 114 7.76 -1.55 5.59
C LEU A 114 8.59 -0.69 6.54
N LEU A 115 9.90 -0.83 6.44
CA LEU A 115 10.85 -0.11 7.26
C LEU A 115 11.69 0.84 6.41
N GLN A 116 12.16 1.91 7.04
CA GLN A 116 13.05 2.90 6.45
C GLN A 116 14.30 3.07 7.31
N CYS A 117 15.48 3.06 6.67
CA CYS A 117 16.75 3.40 7.32
C CYS A 117 16.75 4.88 7.71
N ARG A 118 17.06 5.20 8.96
CA ARG A 118 17.11 6.60 9.44
C ARG A 118 18.20 7.45 8.78
N GLU A 119 19.27 6.82 8.30
CA GLU A 119 20.44 7.50 7.75
C GLU A 119 20.25 7.87 6.27
N CYS A 120 19.98 6.86 5.42
CA CYS A 120 19.91 7.05 3.97
C CYS A 120 18.47 7.08 3.42
N ARG A 121 17.46 6.89 4.28
CA ARG A 121 16.04 6.79 3.93
C ARG A 121 15.67 5.67 2.95
N LYS A 122 16.57 4.68 2.74
CA LYS A 122 16.25 3.49 1.95
C LYS A 122 15.12 2.72 2.61
N GLU A 123 14.12 2.34 1.81
CA GLU A 123 12.96 1.58 2.25
C GLU A 123 13.07 0.11 1.88
N GLY A 124 12.50 -0.74 2.72
CA GLY A 124 12.41 -2.17 2.46
C GLY A 124 11.25 -2.78 3.24
N PHE A 125 10.46 -3.60 2.54
CA PHE A 125 9.48 -4.46 3.16
C PHE A 125 10.09 -5.81 3.50
N THR A 126 10.03 -6.18 4.77
CA THR A 126 10.80 -7.29 5.29
C THR A 126 10.02 -8.10 6.31
N ALA A 127 10.33 -9.40 6.39
CA ALA A 127 9.83 -10.24 7.47
C ALA A 127 10.47 -9.83 8.79
N LEU A 128 9.69 -9.91 9.87
CA LEU A 128 10.10 -9.62 11.23
C LEU A 128 10.14 -10.92 12.02
N THR A 129 11.21 -11.10 12.79
CA THR A 129 11.23 -12.06 13.90
C THR A 129 10.34 -11.57 15.04
N GLU A 130 9.98 -12.45 15.97
CA GLU A 130 9.19 -12.07 17.14
C GLU A 130 9.91 -11.03 18.01
N ALA A 131 11.21 -11.19 18.22
CA ALA A 131 12.03 -10.24 18.98
C ALA A 131 12.10 -8.85 18.31
N GLU A 132 12.22 -8.80 16.98
CA GLU A 132 12.18 -7.53 16.24
C GLU A 132 10.80 -6.88 16.29
N LEU A 133 9.73 -7.66 16.22
CA LEU A 133 8.37 -7.14 16.35
C LEU A 133 8.13 -6.54 17.74
N GLU A 134 8.56 -7.23 18.80
CA GLU A 134 8.49 -6.71 20.17
C GLU A 134 9.30 -5.42 20.31
N THR A 135 10.51 -5.40 19.77
CA THR A 135 11.41 -4.23 19.82
C THR A 135 10.82 -3.06 19.04
N LEU A 136 10.32 -3.27 17.82
CA LEU A 136 9.62 -2.25 17.04
C LEU A 136 8.38 -1.72 17.76
N THR A 137 7.63 -2.58 18.44
CA THR A 137 6.44 -2.17 19.18
C THR A 137 6.80 -1.31 20.39
N ARG A 138 7.88 -1.65 21.10
CA ARG A 138 8.31 -0.96 22.32
C ARG A 138 9.10 0.31 22.05
N GLN A 139 10.03 0.26 21.10
CA GLN A 139 11.04 1.32 20.87
C GLN A 139 10.80 2.10 19.57
N ASN A 140 9.85 1.66 18.73
CA ASN A 140 9.59 2.24 17.41
C ASN A 140 10.78 2.18 16.44
N SER A 141 11.82 1.41 16.76
CA SER A 141 13.01 1.23 15.93
C SER A 141 13.68 -0.12 16.19
N ILE A 142 14.37 -0.66 15.18
CA ILE A 142 15.26 -1.82 15.30
C ILE A 142 16.60 -1.53 14.63
N GLU A 143 17.64 -2.28 14.98
CA GLU A 143 18.93 -2.21 14.32
C GLU A 143 19.01 -3.24 13.19
N ARG A 144 19.36 -2.79 11.98
CA ARG A 144 19.61 -3.67 10.83
C ARG A 144 20.71 -3.14 9.92
N SER A 145 21.43 -4.05 9.28
CA SER A 145 22.40 -3.73 8.24
C SER A 145 21.72 -3.10 7.04
N CYS A 146 22.12 -1.87 6.71
CA CYS A 146 21.65 -1.19 5.52
C CYS A 146 22.62 -1.43 4.35
N ARG A 147 22.11 -1.97 3.24
CA ARG A 147 22.92 -2.21 2.03
C ARG A 147 23.50 -0.93 1.43
N ARG A 148 22.78 0.18 1.53
CA ARG A 148 23.23 1.48 1.02
C ARG A 148 24.27 2.15 1.91
N CYS A 149 24.15 2.02 3.24
CA CYS A 149 25.13 2.56 4.18
C CYS A 149 26.31 1.62 4.44
N ALA A 150 26.20 0.34 4.04
CA ALA A 150 27.16 -0.72 4.32
C ALA A 150 27.51 -0.91 5.81
N ARG A 151 26.58 -0.57 6.72
CA ARG A 151 26.73 -0.71 8.18
C ARG A 151 25.40 -0.98 8.88
N PRO A 152 25.39 -1.49 10.13
CA PRO A 152 24.22 -1.46 10.99
C PRO A 152 23.72 -0.02 11.17
N THR A 153 22.41 0.15 11.04
CA THR A 153 21.71 1.43 11.17
C THR A 153 20.40 1.21 11.90
N GLN A 154 19.81 2.28 12.43
CA GLN A 154 18.46 2.23 12.95
C GLN A 154 17.43 2.27 11.81
N TRP A 155 16.44 1.40 11.91
CA TRP A 155 15.30 1.30 11.00
C TRP A 155 14.02 1.53 11.77
N VAL A 156 13.15 2.36 11.21
CA VAL A 156 11.84 2.72 11.77
C VAL A 156 10.74 2.34 10.80
N TYR A 157 9.48 2.31 11.24
CA TYR A 157 8.37 2.18 10.31
C TYR A 157 8.40 3.31 9.28
N SER A 158 8.20 2.96 8.01
CA SER A 158 7.97 3.97 6.98
C SER A 158 6.50 4.34 6.90
N SER A 159 6.24 5.58 6.49
CA SER A 159 4.87 6.02 6.18
C SER A 159 4.39 5.36 4.90
N ILE A 160 3.10 5.02 4.87
CA ILE A 160 2.45 4.51 3.65
C ILE A 160 2.05 5.62 2.67
N HIS A 161 2.14 6.88 3.12
CA HIS A 161 1.85 8.06 2.34
C HIS A 161 3.15 8.78 2.03
N HIS A 162 3.60 8.67 0.78
CA HIS A 162 4.79 9.40 0.36
C HIS A 162 4.36 10.76 -0.19
N PRO A 163 4.75 11.88 0.45
CA PRO A 163 4.47 13.18 -0.12
C PRO A 163 5.24 13.35 -1.42
N SER A 164 4.61 13.97 -2.43
CA SER A 164 5.31 14.34 -3.66
C SER A 164 6.49 15.22 -3.30
N ARG A 165 7.70 14.85 -3.73
CA ARG A 165 8.82 15.80 -3.80
C ARG A 165 8.60 16.70 -5.01
N GLU A 166 7.59 17.55 -4.98
CA GLU A 166 7.56 18.67 -5.91
C GLU A 166 8.84 19.47 -5.68
N HIS A 167 9.75 19.38 -6.64
CA HIS A 167 10.77 20.39 -6.78
C HIS A 167 10.05 21.74 -6.89
N GLU A 168 10.53 22.71 -6.12
CA GLU A 168 10.44 24.13 -6.43
C GLU A 168 11.12 24.38 -7.79
N PHE A 169 10.55 23.89 -8.89
CA PHE A 169 10.94 24.34 -10.22
C PHE A 169 10.34 25.72 -10.40
N GLY A 170 11.24 26.70 -10.47
CA GLY A 170 10.96 28.12 -10.41
C GLY A 170 9.82 28.60 -11.31
N THR A 171 9.18 29.65 -10.83
CA THR A 171 8.36 30.58 -11.61
C THR A 171 9.03 30.95 -12.94
N GLY A 172 8.32 30.70 -14.04
CA GLY A 172 8.69 31.08 -15.40
C GLY A 172 8.73 29.84 -16.30
N ILE A 173 7.74 29.56 -17.15
CA ILE A 173 7.15 30.41 -18.17
C ILE A 173 5.63 30.19 -18.20
N ALA A 174 4.86 31.27 -18.29
CA ALA A 174 3.40 31.24 -18.37
C ALA A 174 2.92 30.48 -19.62
N SER A 175 2.12 29.42 -19.42
CA SER A 175 1.14 28.96 -20.41
C SER A 175 -0.25 29.40 -19.96
N PRO A 176 -1.12 29.92 -20.85
CA PRO A 176 -2.38 30.51 -20.45
C PRO A 176 -3.40 29.41 -20.05
N GLN A 177 -3.92 29.56 -18.84
CA GLN A 177 -5.21 29.06 -18.34
C GLN A 177 -5.50 27.56 -18.50
N ARG A 178 -5.04 26.77 -17.52
CA ARG A 178 -5.79 25.61 -17.02
C ARG A 178 -6.43 26.02 -15.68
N PRO A 179 -7.74 25.84 -15.46
CA PRO A 179 -8.33 26.04 -14.14
C PRO A 179 -7.58 25.16 -13.14
N ALA A 180 -7.10 25.75 -12.05
CA ALA A 180 -6.47 25.00 -10.98
C ALA A 180 -7.39 23.84 -10.58
N PRO A 181 -6.93 22.57 -10.57
CA PRO A 181 -7.73 21.51 -10.00
C PRO A 181 -7.99 21.89 -8.55
N ALA A 182 -9.28 21.90 -8.18
CA ALA A 182 -9.72 22.09 -6.81
C ALA A 182 -8.83 21.25 -5.89
N SER A 183 -8.25 21.90 -4.88
CA SER A 183 -7.47 21.24 -3.85
C SER A 183 -8.22 19.99 -3.39
N GLU A 184 -7.59 18.81 -3.54
CA GLU A 184 -8.11 17.60 -2.91
C GLU A 184 -8.43 17.95 -1.45
N PRO A 185 -9.61 17.59 -0.90
CA PRO A 185 -9.88 17.85 0.50
C PRO A 185 -8.74 17.24 1.31
N ALA A 186 -7.95 18.13 1.93
CA ALA A 186 -6.77 17.79 2.68
C ALA A 186 -7.08 16.58 3.57
N ASN A 187 -6.24 15.56 3.48
CA ASN A 187 -6.35 14.32 4.23
C ASN A 187 -6.45 14.63 5.74
N ARG A 188 -7.68 14.75 6.28
CA ARG A 188 -8.00 15.09 7.68
C ARG A 188 -7.69 13.92 8.63
N ARG A 189 -6.55 13.25 8.48
CA ARG A 189 -6.22 12.03 9.24
C ARG A 189 -5.03 12.31 10.15
N SER A 190 -5.26 12.18 11.45
CA SER A 190 -4.31 12.50 12.53
C SER A 190 -3.24 11.43 12.78
N ASP A 191 -3.46 10.18 12.34
CA ASP A 191 -2.56 9.06 12.64
C ASP A 191 -1.73 8.64 11.42
N ASP A 192 -0.41 8.68 11.58
CA ASP A 192 0.56 8.17 10.60
C ASP A 192 0.48 6.63 10.54
N ARG A 193 -0.17 6.12 9.50
CA ARG A 193 -0.34 4.68 9.29
C ARG A 193 0.96 4.06 8.81
N ARG A 194 1.30 2.95 9.42
CA ARG A 194 2.54 2.20 9.18
C ARG A 194 2.26 1.00 8.31
N GLY A 195 3.08 0.78 7.30
CA GLY A 195 2.98 -0.40 6.44
C GLY A 195 3.38 -1.63 7.26
N ALA A 196 2.42 -2.40 7.73
CA ALA A 196 2.67 -3.53 8.60
C ALA A 196 1.67 -4.65 8.32
N LYS A 197 2.20 -5.87 8.17
CA LYS A 197 1.46 -7.10 7.95
C LYS A 197 1.63 -8.02 9.14
N HIS A 198 0.70 -7.94 10.07
CA HIS A 198 0.64 -8.81 11.23
C HIS A 198 -0.49 -9.82 11.06
N PRO A 199 -0.21 -11.12 11.15
CA PRO A 199 -1.22 -12.16 11.29
C PRO A 199 -2.23 -11.84 12.38
N ILE A 200 -3.52 -11.87 12.01
CA ILE A 200 -4.65 -11.60 12.88
C ILE A 200 -5.78 -12.59 12.64
N LEU A 201 -6.58 -12.80 13.67
CA LEU A 201 -7.88 -13.45 13.61
C LEU A 201 -8.95 -12.39 13.85
N VAL A 202 -9.92 -12.29 12.94
CA VAL A 202 -11.08 -11.40 13.07
C VAL A 202 -12.30 -12.27 13.33
N ARG A 203 -13.05 -11.96 14.40
CA ARG A 203 -14.33 -12.60 14.71
C ARG A 203 -15.45 -11.57 14.62
N SER A 204 -16.49 -11.85 13.83
CA SER A 204 -17.67 -11.00 13.70
C SER A 204 -18.60 -11.13 14.91
N SER A 205 -19.59 -10.23 15.01
CA SER A 205 -20.67 -10.34 16.00
C SER A 205 -21.58 -11.56 15.80
N SER A 206 -21.66 -12.10 14.57
CA SER A 206 -22.40 -13.33 14.26
C SER A 206 -21.64 -14.60 14.61
N GLY A 207 -20.39 -14.49 15.06
CA GLY A 207 -19.52 -15.63 15.38
C GLY A 207 -18.71 -16.17 14.21
N GLU A 208 -18.78 -15.55 13.02
CA GLU A 208 -17.92 -15.88 11.88
C GLU A 208 -16.47 -15.50 12.19
N GLU A 209 -15.54 -16.41 11.91
CA GLU A 209 -14.11 -16.19 12.14
C GLU A 209 -13.32 -16.25 10.84
N GLU A 210 -12.37 -15.33 10.70
CA GLU A 210 -11.51 -15.28 9.53
C GLU A 210 -10.08 -14.89 9.90
N SER A 211 -9.13 -15.73 9.47
CA SER A 211 -7.69 -15.44 9.60
C SER A 211 -7.21 -14.58 8.43
N SER A 212 -6.43 -13.56 8.72
CA SER A 212 -5.86 -12.63 7.73
C SER A 212 -4.56 -12.00 8.23
N ALA A 213 -4.08 -10.98 7.52
CA ALA A 213 -3.01 -10.11 7.99
C ALA A 213 -3.44 -8.65 7.85
N THR A 214 -2.94 -7.79 8.73
CA THR A 214 -3.11 -6.34 8.56
C THR A 214 -2.48 -5.87 7.24
N GLU A 215 -3.02 -4.82 6.65
CA GLU A 215 -2.42 -4.16 5.49
C GLU A 215 -1.64 -2.90 5.92
N ASN A 216 -2.14 -2.22 6.96
CA ASN A 216 -1.45 -1.17 7.69
C ASN A 216 -2.03 -1.05 9.10
N THR A 217 -1.27 -0.41 9.99
CA THR A 217 -1.64 -0.23 11.40
C THR A 217 -1.41 1.22 11.85
N SER A 218 -2.12 1.60 12.90
CA SER A 218 -2.02 2.87 13.64
C SER A 218 -2.36 2.61 15.11
N PRO A 219 -2.04 3.52 16.04
CA PRO A 219 -2.46 3.37 17.43
C PRO A 219 -3.99 3.23 17.59
N GLY A 220 -4.77 3.98 16.80
CA GLY A 220 -6.24 3.96 16.85
C GLY A 220 -6.92 2.83 16.08
N GLY A 221 -6.20 2.05 15.26
CA GLY A 221 -6.84 1.03 14.42
C GLY A 221 -5.95 0.43 13.34
N LEU A 222 -6.56 -0.33 12.43
CA LEU A 222 -5.86 -1.04 11.36
C LEU A 222 -6.69 -1.14 10.07
N ALA A 223 -6.03 -1.49 8.97
CA ALA A 223 -6.70 -1.95 7.75
C ALA A 223 -6.49 -3.46 7.57
N VAL A 224 -7.50 -4.16 7.06
CA VAL A 224 -7.46 -5.61 6.82
C VAL A 224 -8.32 -5.98 5.61
N SER A 225 -7.86 -6.96 4.82
CA SER A 225 -8.62 -7.53 3.70
C SER A 225 -9.34 -8.82 4.13
N LEU A 226 -10.66 -8.84 4.09
CA LEU A 226 -11.49 -9.95 4.57
C LEU A 226 -12.50 -10.44 3.52
N ALA A 227 -12.85 -11.73 3.53
CA ALA A 227 -13.92 -12.28 2.70
C ALA A 227 -15.30 -12.04 3.32
N MET A 228 -15.40 -11.95 4.65
CA MET A 228 -16.65 -11.61 5.34
C MET A 228 -17.27 -10.31 4.83
N ASP A 229 -18.61 -10.27 4.81
CA ASP A 229 -19.38 -9.11 4.37
C ASP A 229 -19.79 -8.22 5.54
N LEU A 230 -18.83 -7.44 6.05
CA LEU A 230 -19.09 -6.49 7.13
C LEU A 230 -19.71 -5.19 6.60
N LYS A 231 -20.50 -4.52 7.43
CA LYS A 231 -21.06 -3.19 7.18
C LYS A 231 -20.35 -2.14 8.04
N VAL A 232 -20.38 -0.89 7.58
CA VAL A 232 -19.90 0.23 8.39
C VAL A 232 -20.78 0.35 9.63
N GLY A 233 -20.16 0.43 10.79
CA GLY A 233 -20.83 0.39 12.10
C GLY A 233 -20.80 -0.98 12.78
N ASP A 234 -20.50 -2.07 12.07
CA ASP A 234 -20.38 -3.38 12.69
C ASP A 234 -19.19 -3.42 13.66
N THR A 235 -19.33 -4.23 14.72
CA THR A 235 -18.26 -4.48 15.69
C THR A 235 -17.68 -5.87 15.50
N VAL A 236 -16.36 -5.95 15.48
CA VAL A 236 -15.59 -7.20 15.38
C VAL A 236 -14.60 -7.30 16.52
N GLN A 237 -14.16 -8.52 16.82
CA GLN A 237 -13.06 -8.79 17.74
C GLN A 237 -11.81 -9.11 16.94
N VAL A 238 -10.70 -8.43 17.23
CA VAL A 238 -9.42 -8.62 16.54
C VAL A 238 -8.39 -9.18 17.50
N THR A 239 -7.75 -10.28 17.11
CA THR A 239 -6.71 -10.94 17.90
C THR A 239 -5.44 -11.09 17.07
N HIS A 240 -4.30 -10.57 17.55
CA HIS A 240 -3.01 -10.82 16.91
C HIS A 240 -2.54 -12.25 17.19
N THR A 241 -2.21 -12.99 16.14
CA THR A 241 -1.84 -14.42 16.26
C THR A 241 -0.32 -14.62 16.37
N THR A 242 0.47 -13.57 16.13
CA THR A 242 1.95 -13.63 16.16
C THR A 242 2.55 -13.48 17.56
N SER A 243 1.82 -13.03 18.58
CA SER A 243 2.41 -12.97 19.92
C SER A 243 2.50 -14.37 20.53
N ALA A 244 3.60 -14.67 21.23
CA ALA A 244 3.72 -15.80 22.15
C ALA A 244 2.40 -16.05 22.90
N ALA A 245 2.07 -17.33 23.07
CA ALA A 245 0.79 -17.90 23.44
C ALA A 245 0.07 -17.32 24.69
N SER A 246 0.70 -16.41 25.43
CA SER A 246 0.25 -15.89 26.73
C SER A 246 -0.64 -14.64 26.69
N ARG A 247 -0.80 -13.93 25.55
CA ARG A 247 -1.73 -12.76 25.46
C ARG A 247 -2.44 -12.63 24.10
N LYS A 248 -3.20 -13.65 23.71
CA LYS A 248 -4.22 -13.52 22.65
C LYS A 248 -5.46 -12.80 23.19
N ILE A 249 -5.33 -11.52 23.52
CA ILE A 249 -6.46 -10.73 24.03
C ILE A 249 -7.23 -10.18 22.82
N PRO A 250 -8.49 -10.60 22.63
CA PRO A 250 -9.33 -10.01 21.59
C PRO A 250 -9.58 -8.54 21.92
N ARG A 251 -9.35 -7.66 20.95
CA ARG A 251 -9.64 -6.24 21.06
C ARG A 251 -10.87 -5.90 20.22
N PRO A 252 -11.91 -5.28 20.79
CA PRO A 252 -13.07 -4.85 20.03
C PRO A 252 -12.67 -3.74 19.07
N ALA A 253 -13.20 -3.77 17.86
CA ALA A 253 -13.01 -2.75 16.84
C ALA A 253 -14.29 -2.53 16.04
N ALA A 254 -14.59 -1.28 15.71
CA ALA A 254 -15.70 -0.90 14.86
C ALA A 254 -15.24 -0.74 13.42
N VAL A 255 -16.04 -1.21 12.47
CA VAL A 255 -15.83 -0.99 11.03
C VAL A 255 -16.16 0.46 10.71
N ARG A 256 -15.14 1.24 10.36
CA ARG A 256 -15.28 2.66 10.00
C ARG A 256 -15.25 2.91 8.50
N ARG A 257 -14.63 1.99 7.75
CA ARG A 257 -14.56 2.07 6.30
C ARG A 257 -14.68 0.68 5.69
N ARG A 258 -15.34 0.61 4.53
CA ARG A 258 -15.49 -0.57 3.68
C ARG A 258 -15.19 -0.14 2.25
N SER A 259 -14.24 -0.78 1.58
CA SER A 259 -13.96 -0.48 0.16
C SER A 259 -15.10 -0.96 -0.73
N SER A 260 -15.42 -0.20 -1.77
CA SER A 260 -16.44 -0.58 -2.75
C SER A 260 -16.03 -1.81 -3.59
N TYR A 261 -14.74 -2.07 -3.74
CA TYR A 261 -14.19 -3.15 -4.56
C TYR A 261 -13.40 -4.19 -3.75
N PRO A 262 -13.26 -5.41 -4.30
CA PRO A 262 -12.38 -6.42 -3.73
C PRO A 262 -10.90 -6.17 -4.10
N LEU A 263 -10.02 -6.30 -3.13
CA LEU A 263 -8.58 -6.49 -3.28
C LEU A 263 -8.26 -8.00 -3.29
N GLY A 264 -8.11 -8.57 -4.47
CA GLY A 264 -7.75 -10.00 -4.61
C GLY A 264 -8.85 -10.98 -4.15
N GLY A 265 -10.12 -10.63 -4.42
CA GLY A 265 -11.29 -11.43 -4.04
C GLY A 265 -11.80 -11.19 -2.61
N ARG A 266 -11.07 -10.41 -1.81
CA ARG A 266 -11.43 -10.00 -0.44
C ARG A 266 -11.69 -8.50 -0.41
N ARG A 267 -12.48 -7.98 0.52
CA ARG A 267 -12.75 -6.55 0.64
C ARG A 267 -11.87 -5.90 1.69
N LEU A 268 -11.39 -4.68 1.43
CA LEU A 268 -10.59 -3.92 2.38
C LEU A 268 -11.49 -3.20 3.38
N TYR A 269 -11.23 -3.42 4.66
CA TYR A 269 -11.91 -2.77 5.78
C TYR A 269 -10.95 -1.91 6.57
N GLY A 270 -11.43 -0.75 7.02
CA GLY A 270 -10.77 0.09 8.02
C GLY A 270 -11.44 -0.11 9.37
N LEU A 271 -10.70 -0.67 10.32
CA LEU A 271 -11.16 -0.95 11.67
C LEU A 271 -10.58 0.10 12.64
N HIS A 272 -11.41 0.56 13.58
CA HIS A 272 -11.00 1.44 14.67
C HIS A 272 -11.22 0.74 16.00
N PHE A 273 -10.19 0.64 16.84
CA PHE A 273 -10.31 -0.01 18.13
C PHE A 273 -11.31 0.74 19.03
N VAL A 274 -12.15 0.01 19.73
CA VAL A 274 -13.07 0.56 20.73
C VAL A 274 -12.39 0.43 22.09
N GLY A 275 -12.33 1.54 22.83
CA GLY A 275 -11.82 1.61 24.21
C GLY A 275 -12.97 1.77 25.19
#